data_AF-A0A3B0UZX0-F1
#
_entry.id   AF-A0A3B0UZX0-F1
#
_cell.length_a   1.000
_cell.length_b   1.000
_cell.length_c   1.000
_cell.angle_alpha   90.00
_cell.angle_beta   90.00
_cell.angle_gamma   90.00
#
_symmetry.space_group_name_H-M   'P 1'
#
loop_
_entity.id
_entity.type
_entity.pdbx_description
1 polymer ?
#
loop_
_entity_poly.entity_id
_entity_poly.type
_entity_poly.pdbx_seq_one_letter_code
_entity_poly.pdbx_strand_id
1 'polypeptide(L)'
;MNSQNTTYYVVELFQQKEPEECWQSLLEYAFLVAEVDLVEFAVSGKDSKYPEQLKSFSSLLVTQFSSRWKWFSKQIGYTTFFQFRLNQDLFNFICTIPQLDAWSGNFPEDPTFYRKNTPILWSISHDGIAFILLTEQEAKQFRRDGFDFKLMPSSNNTYLHGSVIQ
;
A
#
# COMPACT_ATOMS: atom_id res chain seq x y z
N MET A 1 -15.06 5.38 23.32
CA MET A 1 -14.41 4.54 22.30
C MET A 1 -13.03 4.20 22.82
N ASN A 2 -12.74 2.93 23.09
CA ASN A 2 -11.38 2.51 23.42
C ASN A 2 -10.55 2.65 22.14
N SER A 3 -9.71 3.68 22.06
CA SER A 3 -8.70 3.76 21.01
C SER A 3 -7.74 2.59 21.23
N GLN A 4 -7.95 1.49 20.52
CA GLN A 4 -6.96 0.42 20.46
C GLN A 4 -5.71 1.02 19.83
N ASN A 5 -4.57 0.97 20.54
CA ASN A 5 -3.31 1.46 20.01
C ASN A 5 -2.95 0.63 18.78
N THR A 6 -2.89 1.30 17.63
CA THR A 6 -2.43 0.74 16.36
C THR A 6 -0.99 1.15 16.09
N THR A 7 -0.20 0.24 15.52
CA THR A 7 1.20 0.47 15.14
C THR A 7 1.46 -0.13 13.77
N TYR A 8 2.43 0.43 13.04
CA TYR A 8 2.87 -0.16 11.78
C TYR A 8 3.77 -1.37 12.02
N TYR A 9 3.42 -2.46 11.34
CA TYR A 9 4.22 -3.67 11.24
C TYR A 9 4.77 -3.78 9.82
N VAL A 10 5.94 -4.39 9.70
CA VAL A 10 6.65 -4.62 8.44
C VAL A 10 6.79 -6.12 8.23
N VAL A 11 6.53 -6.57 7.01
CA VAL A 11 6.79 -7.94 6.57
C VAL A 11 7.62 -7.92 5.30
N GLU A 12 8.66 -8.74 5.27
CA GLU A 12 9.46 -9.02 4.09
C GLU A 12 8.77 -10.19 3.35
N LEU A 13 7.98 -9.85 2.32
CA LEU A 13 7.16 -10.79 1.55
C LEU A 13 8.01 -11.90 0.93
N PHE A 14 9.18 -11.56 0.36
CA PHE A 14 10.09 -12.54 -0.26
C PHE A 14 10.67 -13.57 0.73
N GLN A 15 10.62 -13.30 2.02
CA GLN A 15 11.11 -14.22 3.06
C GLN A 15 9.98 -15.06 3.67
N GLN A 16 8.72 -14.79 3.32
CA GLN A 16 7.61 -15.63 3.74
C GLN A 16 7.65 -16.96 3.00
N LYS A 17 7.11 -18.01 3.63
CA LYS A 17 7.04 -19.34 3.03
C LYS A 17 6.18 -19.35 1.76
N GLU A 18 5.06 -18.64 1.79
CA GLU A 18 4.10 -18.51 0.69
C GLU A 18 3.84 -17.01 0.42
N PRO A 19 4.74 -16.30 -0.30
CA PRO A 19 4.68 -14.84 -0.45
C PRO A 19 3.37 -14.32 -1.07
N GLU A 20 2.83 -15.05 -2.05
CA GLU A 20 1.61 -14.69 -2.76
C GLU A 20 0.38 -14.79 -1.85
N GLU A 21 0.27 -15.89 -1.09
CA GLU A 21 -0.81 -16.09 -0.11
C GLU A 21 -0.74 -15.04 1.02
N CYS A 22 0.49 -14.70 1.46
CA CYS A 22 0.69 -13.64 2.44
C CYS A 22 0.20 -12.30 1.90
N TRP A 23 0.56 -11.93 0.66
CA TRP A 23 0.10 -10.68 0.06
C TRP A 23 -1.42 -10.64 -0.09
N GLN A 24 -2.03 -11.72 -0.60
CA GLN A 24 -3.47 -11.83 -0.76
C GLN A 24 -4.20 -11.66 0.58
N SER A 25 -3.69 -12.26 1.66
CA SER A 25 -4.28 -12.12 2.99
C SER A 25 -4.20 -10.67 3.52
N LEU A 26 -3.13 -9.93 3.20
CA LEU A 26 -3.02 -8.51 3.57
C LEU A 26 -4.03 -7.65 2.79
N LEU A 27 -4.19 -7.91 1.49
CA LEU A 27 -5.18 -7.24 0.64
C LEU A 27 -6.61 -7.46 1.17
N GLU A 28 -6.95 -8.71 1.46
CA GLU A 28 -8.25 -9.07 2.00
C GLU A 28 -8.52 -8.40 3.34
N TYR A 29 -7.54 -8.38 4.24
CA TYR A 29 -7.67 -7.65 5.49
C TYR A 29 -7.90 -6.15 5.26
N ALA A 30 -7.11 -5.51 4.39
CA ALA A 30 -7.24 -4.08 4.13
C ALA A 30 -8.64 -3.74 3.61
N PHE A 31 -9.17 -4.55 2.68
CA PHE A 31 -10.46 -4.31 2.05
C PHE A 31 -11.65 -4.70 2.93
N LEU A 32 -11.64 -5.91 3.51
CA LEU A 32 -12.80 -6.49 4.21
C LEU A 32 -12.88 -6.11 5.68
N VAL A 33 -11.74 -5.92 6.35
CA VAL A 33 -11.68 -5.73 7.80
C VAL A 33 -11.36 -4.29 8.15
N ALA A 34 -10.32 -3.74 7.51
CA ALA A 34 -9.90 -2.38 7.80
C ALA A 34 -10.77 -1.31 7.12
N GLU A 35 -11.65 -1.69 6.19
CA GLU A 35 -12.60 -0.80 5.49
C GLU A 35 -11.90 0.39 4.81
N VAL A 36 -10.86 0.11 4.03
CA VAL A 36 -10.16 1.13 3.24
C VAL A 36 -11.06 1.72 2.14
N ASP A 37 -10.97 3.03 1.93
CA ASP A 37 -11.83 3.81 1.03
C ASP A 37 -11.09 4.34 -0.21
N LEU A 38 -9.77 4.43 -0.16
CA LEU A 38 -8.93 4.91 -1.26
C LEU A 38 -7.77 3.97 -1.52
N VAL A 39 -7.34 3.93 -2.78
CA VAL A 39 -6.07 3.30 -3.20
C VAL A 39 -5.26 4.28 -4.05
N GLU A 40 -3.96 4.31 -3.83
CA GLU A 40 -3.00 5.10 -4.60
C GLU A 40 -1.96 4.19 -5.25
N PHE A 41 -1.73 4.38 -6.56
CA PHE A 41 -0.68 3.67 -7.29
C PHE A 41 0.48 4.60 -7.64
N ALA A 42 1.70 4.08 -7.55
CA ALA A 42 2.89 4.71 -8.10
C ALA A 42 3.00 4.39 -9.60
N VAL A 43 3.27 5.43 -10.40
CA VAL A 43 3.49 5.32 -11.85
C VAL A 43 4.76 6.09 -12.18
N SER A 44 5.76 5.35 -12.69
CA SER A 44 7.14 5.78 -12.95
C SER A 44 7.25 7.18 -13.55
N GLY A 45 8.13 8.04 -13.03
CA GLY A 45 8.47 9.32 -13.66
C GLY A 45 7.54 10.49 -13.30
N LYS A 46 7.99 11.71 -13.63
CA LYS A 46 7.21 12.94 -13.45
C LYS A 46 6.21 13.09 -14.59
N ASP A 47 4.99 13.50 -14.26
CA ASP A 47 3.94 13.86 -15.23
C ASP A 47 3.60 12.72 -16.19
N SER A 48 3.62 11.50 -15.65
CA SER A 48 3.44 10.28 -16.43
C SER A 48 2.03 10.15 -16.96
N LYS A 49 1.92 9.53 -18.14
CA LYS A 49 0.63 9.27 -18.75
C LYS A 49 -0.19 8.34 -17.88
N TYR A 50 -1.50 8.53 -17.93
CA TYR A 50 -2.46 7.67 -17.27
C TYR A 50 -2.28 6.21 -17.74
N PRO A 51 -2.06 5.24 -16.83
CA PRO A 51 -1.80 3.84 -17.20
C PRO A 51 -2.97 3.22 -17.96
N GLU A 52 -2.70 2.52 -19.07
CA GLU A 52 -3.72 1.83 -19.87
C GLU A 52 -4.54 0.85 -19.03
N GLN A 53 -3.88 0.14 -18.12
CA GLN A 53 -4.50 -0.84 -17.22
C GLN A 53 -5.52 -0.22 -16.26
N LEU A 54 -5.45 1.09 -16.00
CA LEU A 54 -6.37 1.79 -15.11
C LEU A 54 -7.52 2.47 -15.85
N LYS A 55 -7.60 2.41 -17.19
CA LYS A 55 -8.55 3.21 -17.98
C LYS A 55 -10.01 2.90 -17.65
N SER A 56 -10.33 1.63 -17.43
CA SER A 56 -11.66 1.19 -17.00
C SER A 56 -12.10 1.79 -15.67
N PHE A 57 -11.17 2.26 -14.84
CA PHE A 57 -11.41 2.84 -13.52
C PHE A 57 -11.32 4.37 -13.49
N SER A 58 -11.24 5.02 -14.65
CA SER A 58 -11.08 6.49 -14.75
C SER A 58 -12.18 7.29 -14.03
N SER A 59 -13.41 6.76 -13.94
CA SER A 59 -14.50 7.39 -13.19
C SER A 59 -14.30 7.38 -11.66
N LEU A 60 -13.40 6.52 -11.16
CA LEU A 60 -13.04 6.43 -9.74
C LEU A 60 -11.86 7.33 -9.37
N LEU A 61 -11.19 7.96 -10.34
CA LEU A 61 -10.03 8.81 -10.11
C LEU A 61 -10.41 10.01 -9.23
N VAL A 62 -9.68 10.17 -8.12
CA VAL A 62 -9.84 11.28 -7.18
C VAL A 62 -8.83 12.37 -7.48
N THR A 63 -7.55 12.00 -7.63
CA THR A 63 -6.48 12.96 -7.87
C THR A 63 -5.29 12.33 -8.60
N GLN A 64 -4.53 13.18 -9.29
CA GLN A 64 -3.24 12.88 -9.89
C GLN A 64 -2.23 13.94 -9.42
N PHE A 65 -1.07 13.51 -8.95
CA PHE A 65 -0.01 14.42 -8.52
C PHE A 65 1.37 13.78 -8.63
N SER A 66 2.43 14.59 -8.62
CA SER A 66 3.82 14.10 -8.71
C SER A 66 4.56 14.40 -7.40
N SER A 67 5.25 13.41 -6.82
CA SER A 67 6.07 13.58 -5.60
C SER A 67 7.43 12.89 -5.75
N ARG A 68 8.45 13.40 -5.03
CA ARG A 68 9.77 12.76 -4.87
C ARG A 68 9.80 11.76 -3.71
N TRP A 69 8.77 11.75 -2.89
CA TRP A 69 8.74 11.01 -1.64
C TRP A 69 7.47 10.20 -1.57
N LYS A 70 7.63 8.89 -1.42
CA LYS A 70 6.56 8.00 -0.96
C LYS A 70 6.89 7.41 0.41
N TRP A 71 8.14 6.95 0.60
CA TRP A 71 8.54 6.18 1.79
C TRP A 71 9.79 6.75 2.47
N PHE A 72 9.83 6.75 3.81
CA PHE A 72 10.98 7.18 4.62
C PHE A 72 12.27 6.37 4.37
N SER A 73 12.18 5.20 3.73
CA SER A 73 13.30 4.28 3.54
C SER A 73 14.16 4.60 2.31
N LYS A 74 13.61 5.18 1.25
CA LYS A 74 14.34 5.53 0.02
C LYS A 74 13.70 6.74 -0.67
N GLN A 75 14.53 7.70 -1.08
CA GLN A 75 14.12 8.73 -2.03
C GLN A 75 13.79 8.02 -3.35
N ILE A 76 12.54 8.12 -3.79
CA ILE A 76 12.16 7.70 -5.13
C ILE A 76 12.50 8.88 -6.06
N GLY A 77 12.87 8.63 -7.31
CA GLY A 77 12.81 9.69 -8.31
C GLY A 77 11.42 10.36 -8.33
N TYR A 78 11.27 11.48 -9.05
CA TYR A 78 9.92 12.01 -9.27
C TYR A 78 9.01 10.90 -9.82
N THR A 79 7.91 10.66 -9.12
CA THR A 79 6.93 9.63 -9.43
C THR A 79 5.55 10.26 -9.45
N THR A 80 4.74 9.85 -10.42
CA THR A 80 3.36 10.29 -10.55
C THR A 80 2.47 9.30 -9.80
N PHE A 81 1.55 9.82 -9.03
CA PHE A 81 0.61 9.06 -8.23
C PHE A 81 -0.79 9.27 -8.78
N PHE A 82 -1.55 8.18 -8.82
CA PHE A 82 -2.96 8.20 -9.17
C PHE A 82 -3.74 7.60 -8.01
N GLN A 83 -4.62 8.40 -7.41
CA GLN A 83 -5.45 7.98 -6.30
C GLN A 83 -6.89 7.79 -6.74
N PHE A 84 -7.50 6.69 -6.33
CA PHE A 84 -8.84 6.26 -6.73
C PHE A 84 -9.70 6.00 -5.50
N ARG A 85 -11.02 6.20 -5.65
CA ARG A 85 -12.00 5.58 -4.76
C ARG A 85 -11.94 4.07 -4.95
N LEU A 86 -11.80 3.33 -3.86
CA LEU A 86 -11.76 1.89 -3.93
C LEU A 86 -13.18 1.33 -3.95
N ASN A 87 -13.49 0.55 -4.98
CA ASN A 87 -14.69 -0.27 -5.06
C ASN A 87 -14.29 -1.75 -5.28
N GLN A 88 -15.29 -2.64 -5.31
CA GLN A 88 -15.05 -4.07 -5.50
C GLN A 88 -14.34 -4.38 -6.82
N ASP A 89 -14.71 -3.72 -7.92
CA ASP A 89 -14.11 -3.99 -9.23
C ASP A 89 -12.62 -3.64 -9.28
N LEU A 90 -12.26 -2.47 -8.72
CA LEU A 90 -10.88 -2.04 -8.62
C LEU A 90 -10.09 -2.93 -7.64
N PHE A 91 -10.70 -3.36 -6.53
CA PHE A 91 -10.09 -4.32 -5.61
C PHE A 91 -9.80 -5.66 -6.29
N ASN A 92 -10.78 -6.22 -7.01
CA ASN A 92 -10.61 -7.45 -7.78
C ASN A 92 -9.48 -7.32 -8.80
N PHE A 93 -9.37 -6.17 -9.49
CA PHE A 93 -8.25 -5.90 -10.39
C PHE A 93 -6.91 -5.89 -9.63
N ILE A 94 -6.81 -5.25 -8.47
CA ILE A 94 -5.57 -5.22 -7.68
C ILE A 94 -5.14 -6.63 -7.28
N CYS A 95 -6.06 -7.51 -6.91
CA CYS A 95 -5.76 -8.91 -6.60
C CYS A 95 -5.18 -9.70 -7.80
N THR A 96 -5.35 -9.21 -9.04
CA THR A 96 -4.70 -9.81 -10.23
C THR A 96 -3.28 -9.31 -10.47
N ILE A 97 -2.85 -8.25 -9.79
CA ILE A 97 -1.51 -7.69 -9.97
C ILE A 97 -0.52 -8.59 -9.23
N PRO A 98 0.47 -9.19 -9.91
CA PRO A 98 1.54 -9.90 -9.23
C PRO A 98 2.36 -8.87 -8.45
N GLN A 99 2.24 -8.91 -7.13
CA GLN A 99 2.92 -7.95 -6.25
C GLN A 99 4.44 -8.07 -6.33
N LEU A 100 4.91 -9.30 -6.53
CA LEU A 100 6.29 -9.61 -6.86
C LEU A 100 6.48 -9.36 -8.36
N ASP A 101 7.47 -8.54 -8.70
CA ASP A 101 7.80 -8.18 -10.08
C ASP A 101 6.74 -7.42 -10.88
N ALA A 102 5.81 -6.71 -10.23
CA ALA A 102 4.83 -5.81 -10.88
C ALA A 102 5.48 -4.88 -11.92
N TRP A 103 6.69 -4.40 -11.61
CA TRP A 103 7.52 -3.54 -12.47
C TRP A 103 7.86 -4.19 -13.82
N SER A 104 8.10 -5.50 -13.85
CA SER A 104 8.44 -6.24 -15.08
C SER A 104 7.24 -6.37 -16.03
N GLY A 105 6.02 -6.31 -15.48
CA GLY A 105 4.76 -6.42 -16.21
C GLY A 105 4.13 -5.10 -16.65
N ASN A 106 4.81 -3.95 -16.43
CA ASN A 106 4.24 -2.61 -16.60
C ASN A 106 2.94 -2.38 -15.81
N PHE A 107 2.77 -3.04 -14.67
CA PHE A 107 1.60 -2.81 -13.81
C PHE A 107 1.77 -1.54 -12.98
N PRO A 108 0.67 -0.92 -12.50
CA PRO A 108 0.73 0.11 -11.48
C PRO A 108 1.42 -0.44 -10.22
N GLU A 109 2.47 0.25 -9.75
CA GLU A 109 3.34 -0.24 -8.69
C GLU A 109 2.89 0.26 -7.31
N ASP A 110 3.32 -0.47 -6.28
CA ASP A 110 3.28 -0.04 -4.88
C ASP A 110 1.92 0.47 -4.39
N PRO A 111 0.82 -0.30 -4.48
CA PRO A 111 -0.48 0.15 -4.03
C PRO A 111 -0.44 0.58 -2.56
N THR A 112 -1.05 1.72 -2.27
CA THR A 112 -1.21 2.26 -0.92
C THR A 112 -2.68 2.42 -0.62
N PHE A 113 -3.17 1.69 0.37
CA PHE A 113 -4.56 1.67 0.77
C PHE A 113 -4.76 2.59 1.96
N TYR A 114 -5.77 3.45 1.89
CA TYR A 114 -6.08 4.41 2.93
C TYR A 114 -7.47 4.14 3.49
N ARG A 115 -7.64 4.44 4.78
CA ARG A 115 -8.94 4.69 5.41
C ARG A 115 -8.92 6.09 5.97
N LYS A 116 -9.83 6.97 5.53
CA LYS A 116 -9.91 8.36 6.04
C LYS A 116 -8.54 9.07 6.00
N ASN A 117 -7.85 8.97 4.86
CA ASN A 117 -6.49 9.49 4.63
C ASN A 117 -5.39 8.90 5.52
N THR A 118 -5.66 7.85 6.29
CA THR A 118 -4.65 7.11 7.04
C THR A 118 -4.27 5.85 6.27
N PRO A 119 -3.00 5.69 5.89
CA PRO A 119 -2.51 4.46 5.28
C PRO A 119 -2.69 3.26 6.19
N ILE A 120 -3.33 2.24 5.65
CA ILE A 120 -3.59 0.98 6.33
C ILE A 120 -2.63 -0.09 5.82
N LEU A 121 -2.38 -0.14 4.51
CA LEU A 121 -1.50 -1.10 3.87
C LEU A 121 -0.74 -0.41 2.75
N TRP A 122 0.55 -0.65 2.65
CA TRP A 122 1.32 -0.31 1.45
C TRP A 122 2.50 -1.23 1.25
N SER A 123 3.09 -1.14 0.08
CA SER A 123 4.20 -1.98 -0.31
C SER A 123 5.32 -1.22 -1.01
N ILE A 124 6.49 -1.83 -1.03
CA ILE A 124 7.61 -1.50 -1.92
C ILE A 124 7.91 -2.78 -2.69
N SER A 125 7.35 -2.89 -3.88
CA SER A 125 7.39 -4.07 -4.74
C SER A 125 8.83 -4.49 -5.08
N HIS A 126 9.70 -3.53 -5.41
CA HIS A 126 11.13 -3.77 -5.69
C HIS A 126 11.90 -4.40 -4.54
N ASP A 127 11.54 -4.08 -3.30
CA ASP A 127 12.19 -4.64 -2.11
C ASP A 127 11.41 -5.84 -1.52
N GLY A 128 10.22 -6.13 -2.07
CA GLY A 128 9.30 -7.16 -1.56
C GLY A 128 8.89 -6.91 -0.12
N ILE A 129 8.65 -5.65 0.26
CA ILE A 129 8.28 -5.27 1.62
C ILE A 129 6.82 -4.77 1.63
N ALA A 130 6.05 -5.21 2.61
CA ALA A 130 4.75 -4.62 2.93
C ALA A 130 4.72 -4.06 4.35
N PHE A 131 3.92 -3.03 4.52
CA PHE A 131 3.72 -2.32 5.77
C PHE A 131 2.23 -2.26 6.04
N ILE A 132 1.83 -2.52 7.28
CA ILE A 132 0.43 -2.62 7.63
C ILE A 132 0.16 -2.04 9.02
N LEU A 133 -0.91 -1.27 9.15
CA LEU A 133 -1.38 -0.70 10.41
C LEU A 133 -2.27 -1.72 11.13
N LEU A 134 -1.79 -2.24 12.25
CA LEU A 134 -2.49 -3.26 13.03
C LEU A 134 -2.56 -2.87 14.50
N THR A 135 -3.58 -3.35 15.17
CA THR A 135 -3.60 -3.50 16.63
C THR A 135 -2.71 -4.67 17.05
N GLU A 136 -2.37 -4.73 18.34
CA GLU A 136 -1.62 -5.87 18.89
C GLU A 136 -2.36 -7.21 18.71
N GLN A 137 -3.69 -7.19 18.77
CA GLN A 137 -4.51 -8.40 18.62
C GLN A 137 -4.49 -8.91 17.18
N GLU A 138 -4.65 -8.03 16.20
CA GLU A 138 -4.56 -8.38 14.78
C GLU A 138 -3.15 -8.89 14.42
N ALA A 139 -2.10 -8.21 14.90
CA ALA A 139 -0.72 -8.66 14.68
C ALA A 139 -0.44 -10.05 15.30
N LYS A 140 -1.03 -10.35 16.48
CA LYS A 140 -0.96 -11.70 17.07
C LYS A 140 -1.69 -12.73 16.22
N GLN A 141 -2.83 -12.37 15.62
CA GLN A 141 -3.58 -13.28 14.77
C GLN A 141 -2.77 -13.64 13.51
N PHE A 142 -2.29 -12.64 12.77
CA PHE A 142 -1.44 -12.89 11.60
C PHE A 142 -0.19 -13.72 11.90
N ARG A 143 0.46 -13.51 13.05
CA ARG A 143 1.61 -14.35 13.46
C ARG A 143 1.24 -15.82 13.66
N ARG A 144 0.02 -16.11 14.11
CA ARG A 144 -0.49 -17.50 14.18
C ARG A 144 -0.75 -18.07 12.79
N ASP A 145 -1.13 -17.20 11.86
CA ASP A 145 -1.36 -17.53 10.46
C ASP A 145 -0.05 -17.60 9.65
N GLY A 146 1.11 -17.45 10.30
CA GLY A 146 2.43 -17.69 9.72
C GLY A 146 3.23 -16.45 9.33
N PHE A 147 2.72 -15.24 9.59
CA PHE A 147 3.42 -14.00 9.24
C PHE A 147 4.59 -13.70 10.19
N ASP A 148 5.78 -13.45 9.63
CA ASP A 148 6.92 -12.92 10.39
C ASP A 148 6.93 -11.39 10.41
N PHE A 149 6.04 -10.80 11.21
CA PHE A 149 5.96 -9.34 11.37
C PHE A 149 7.02 -8.78 12.32
N LYS A 150 7.79 -7.82 11.80
CA LYS A 150 8.67 -6.93 12.57
C LYS A 150 7.93 -5.64 12.90
N LEU A 151 8.18 -5.08 14.09
CA LEU A 151 7.62 -3.79 14.46
C LEU A 151 8.38 -2.69 13.70
N MET A 152 7.68 -1.75 13.08
CA MET A 152 8.34 -0.61 12.44
C MET A 152 8.99 0.26 13.54
N PRO A 153 10.31 0.55 13.47
CA PRO A 153 10.96 1.33 14.51
C PRO A 153 10.32 2.72 14.63
N SER A 154 10.01 3.13 15.86
CA SER A 154 9.28 4.35 16.20
C SER A 154 10.05 5.66 16.01
N SER A 155 11.23 5.63 15.38
CA SER A 155 12.07 6.81 15.21
C SER A 155 11.59 7.65 14.02
N ASN A 156 10.84 8.70 14.36
CA ASN A 156 10.41 9.86 13.57
C ASN A 156 9.19 9.69 12.65
N ASN A 157 8.07 10.27 13.10
CA ASN A 157 6.90 10.76 12.34
C ASN A 157 6.81 10.35 10.86
N THR A 158 6.00 9.34 10.59
CA THR A 158 5.70 8.83 9.25
C THR A 158 4.81 9.82 8.48
N TYR A 159 5.40 10.66 7.63
CA TYR A 159 4.65 11.49 6.68
C TYR A 159 4.29 10.69 5.44
N LEU A 160 3.00 10.71 5.11
CA LEU A 160 2.42 10.05 3.94
C LEU A 160 1.88 11.02 2.89
N HIS A 161 2.06 12.32 3.08
CA HIS A 161 2.27 13.37 2.06
C HIS A 161 2.68 14.67 2.78
N GLY A 162 3.58 15.43 2.18
CA GLY A 162 4.17 16.63 2.80
C GLY A 162 3.15 17.70 3.16
N SER A 163 3.09 18.05 4.44
CA SER A 163 2.65 19.38 4.89
C SER A 163 3.78 19.99 5.69
N VAL A 164 4.67 20.71 5.00
CA VAL A 164 5.23 21.93 5.58
C VAL A 164 4.70 23.05 4.71
N ILE A 165 3.54 23.56 5.08
CA ILE A 165 3.23 24.96 4.78
C ILE A 165 4.17 25.76 5.68
N GLN A 166 5.14 26.43 5.06
CA GLN A 166 5.63 27.72 5.54
C GLN A 166 5.45 28.72 4.40
#